data_AF-A0A9D8KJ26-F1
#
_entry.id   AF-A0A9D8KJ26-F1
#
_cell.length_a   1.000
_cell.length_b   1.000
_cell.length_c   1.000
_cell.angle_alpha   90.00
_cell.angle_beta   90.00
_cell.angle_gamma   90.00
#
_symmetry.space_group_name_H-M   'P 1'
#
loop_
_entity.id
_entity.type
_entity.pdbx_description
1 polymer ?
#
loop_
_entity_poly.entity_id
_entity_poly.type
_entity_poly.pdbx_seq_one_letter_code
_entity_poly.pdbx_strand_id
1 'polypeptide(L)'
;MNMTMAFYERHLKEKFRNIDRLTKEELSWLLSVHDKKIEYFKEERKMHFGAFALVTILFFIILPQALAGGEYSFPLMLLEGLLLILIIPYVFYYAWYENRLRKIESFYFIILEALNKKSMGK
;
A
#
# COMPACT_ATOMS: atom_id res chain seq x y z
N MET A 1 2.09 7.04 -14.14
CA MET A 1 3.16 6.06 -13.91
C MET A 1 2.54 4.71 -13.47
N ASN A 2 2.04 3.88 -14.40
CA ASN A 2 1.26 2.65 -14.10
C ASN A 2 1.66 1.43 -14.95
N MET A 3 2.72 1.54 -15.76
CA MET A 3 3.07 0.52 -16.76
C MET A 3 3.87 -0.66 -16.16
N THR A 4 4.57 -0.46 -15.04
CA THR A 4 5.41 -1.48 -14.40
C THR A 4 4.63 -2.42 -13.47
N MET A 5 3.56 -1.96 -12.83
CA MET A 5 2.80 -2.76 -11.86
C MET A 5 1.78 -3.70 -12.51
N ALA A 6 1.05 -3.23 -13.54
CA ALA A 6 0.16 -4.12 -14.30
C ALA A 6 0.95 -5.22 -15.01
N PHE A 7 2.15 -4.89 -15.50
CA PHE A 7 3.08 -5.86 -16.07
C PHE A 7 3.57 -6.86 -15.02
N TYR A 8 3.96 -6.38 -13.82
CA TYR A 8 4.38 -7.23 -12.71
C TYR A 8 3.28 -8.19 -12.23
N GLU A 9 2.05 -7.70 -12.01
CA GLU A 9 0.91 -8.54 -11.61
C GLU A 9 0.57 -9.60 -12.68
N ARG A 10 0.65 -9.23 -13.96
CA ARG A 10 0.40 -10.14 -15.09
C ARG A 10 1.50 -11.20 -15.22
N HIS A 11 2.77 -10.79 -15.14
CA HIS A 11 3.93 -11.70 -15.14
C HIS A 11 3.92 -12.63 -13.93
N LEU A 12 3.54 -12.15 -12.76
CA LEU A 12 3.38 -12.99 -11.59
C LEU A 12 2.27 -14.01 -11.81
N LYS A 13 1.07 -13.63 -12.25
CA LYS A 13 0.00 -14.60 -12.52
C LYS A 13 0.40 -15.70 -13.52
N GLU A 14 1.11 -15.36 -14.59
CA GLU A 14 1.60 -16.34 -15.56
C GLU A 14 2.70 -17.25 -14.99
N LYS A 15 3.70 -16.69 -14.30
CA LYS A 15 4.76 -17.48 -13.66
C LYS A 15 4.22 -18.32 -12.48
N PHE A 16 3.22 -17.84 -11.75
CA PHE A 16 2.57 -18.55 -10.64
C PHE A 16 1.77 -19.76 -11.09
N ARG A 17 1.08 -19.71 -12.25
CA ARG A 17 0.42 -20.90 -12.82
C ARG A 17 1.38 -22.06 -13.04
N ASN A 18 2.68 -21.77 -13.15
CA ASN A 18 3.74 -22.74 -13.33
C ASN A 18 4.72 -22.74 -12.14
N ILE A 19 4.33 -22.28 -10.94
CA ILE A 19 5.24 -22.17 -9.79
C ILE A 19 5.83 -23.53 -9.39
N ASP A 20 5.07 -24.62 -9.53
CA ASP A 20 5.53 -25.98 -9.30
C ASP A 20 6.65 -26.41 -10.27
N ARG A 21 6.78 -25.75 -11.43
CA ARG A 21 7.81 -26.03 -12.45
C ARG A 21 9.12 -25.30 -12.19
N LEU A 22 9.14 -24.26 -11.36
CA LEU A 22 10.33 -23.49 -11.05
C LEU A 22 11.32 -24.30 -10.21
N THR A 23 12.62 -24.09 -10.38
CA THR A 23 13.63 -24.72 -9.52
C THR A 23 13.68 -24.06 -8.14
N LYS A 24 14.41 -24.68 -7.20
CA LYS A 24 14.57 -24.13 -5.86
C LYS A 24 15.32 -22.78 -5.88
N GLU A 25 16.29 -22.65 -6.76
CA GLU A 25 17.09 -21.44 -6.97
C GLU A 25 16.22 -20.31 -7.54
N GLU A 26 15.37 -20.62 -8.51
CA GLU A 26 14.43 -19.66 -9.10
C GLU A 26 13.38 -19.18 -8.08
N LEU A 27 12.85 -20.08 -7.24
CA LEU A 27 11.93 -19.74 -6.15
C LEU A 27 12.60 -18.87 -5.09
N SER A 28 13.84 -19.19 -4.70
CA SER A 28 14.63 -18.40 -3.75
C SER A 28 14.92 -16.98 -4.27
N TRP A 29 15.32 -16.88 -5.55
CA TRP A 29 15.49 -15.59 -6.20
C TRP A 29 14.19 -14.79 -6.26
N LEU A 30 13.08 -15.43 -6.63
CA LEU A 30 11.77 -14.79 -6.70
C LEU A 30 11.30 -14.28 -5.33
N LEU A 31 11.57 -15.03 -4.26
CA LEU A 31 11.30 -14.65 -2.88
C LEU A 31 12.09 -13.37 -2.50
N SER A 32 13.39 -13.35 -2.81
CA SER A 32 14.24 -12.18 -2.54
C SER A 32 13.77 -10.90 -3.25
N VAL A 33 13.23 -11.05 -4.47
CA VAL A 33 12.64 -9.93 -5.22
C VAL A 33 11.33 -9.48 -4.60
N HIS A 34 10.50 -10.42 -4.12
CA HIS A 34 9.26 -10.10 -3.40
C HIS A 34 9.52 -9.37 -2.08
N ASP A 35 10.52 -9.79 -1.31
CA ASP A 35 10.88 -9.15 -0.05
C ASP A 35 11.25 -7.68 -0.23
N LYS A 36 12.14 -7.39 -1.19
CA LYS A 36 12.50 -6.01 -1.55
C LYS A 36 11.28 -5.19 -2.00
N LYS A 37 10.34 -5.83 -2.70
CA LYS A 37 9.10 -5.19 -3.13
C LYS A 37 8.21 -4.86 -1.95
N ILE A 38 7.99 -5.81 -1.04
CA ILE A 38 7.21 -5.61 0.19
C ILE A 38 7.82 -4.49 1.03
N GLU A 39 9.14 -4.47 1.19
CA GLU A 39 9.86 -3.43 1.91
C GLU A 39 9.65 -2.04 1.28
N TYR A 40 9.83 -1.92 -0.04
CA TYR A 40 9.53 -0.69 -0.77
C TYR A 40 8.08 -0.23 -0.52
N PHE A 41 7.12 -1.15 -0.63
CA PHE A 41 5.73 -0.82 -0.42
C PHE A 41 5.47 -0.34 1.02
N LYS A 42 6.11 -0.97 2.02
CA LYS A 42 5.99 -0.59 3.44
C LYS A 42 6.56 0.79 3.70
N GLU A 43 7.71 1.13 3.12
CA GLU A 43 8.33 2.45 3.27
C GLU A 43 7.51 3.55 2.61
N GLU A 44 7.02 3.34 1.38
CA GLU A 44 6.15 4.30 0.71
C GLU A 44 4.84 4.53 1.50
N ARG A 45 4.26 3.48 2.11
CA ARG A 45 3.09 3.62 3.00
C ARG A 45 3.40 4.50 4.21
N LYS A 46 4.56 4.32 4.85
CA LYS A 46 4.97 5.12 6.03
C LYS A 46 5.09 6.59 5.68
N MET A 47 5.70 6.92 4.55
CA MET A 47 5.84 8.31 4.10
C MET A 47 4.49 8.98 3.87
N HIS A 48 3.56 8.29 3.20
CA HIS A 48 2.22 8.83 2.95
C HIS A 48 1.38 8.93 4.22
N PHE A 49 1.55 7.99 5.16
CA PHE A 49 0.86 8.02 6.44
C PHE A 49 1.24 9.23 7.29
N GLY A 50 2.53 9.63 7.31
CA GLY A 50 2.98 10.78 8.09
C GLY A 50 2.31 12.09 7.66
N ALA A 51 2.31 12.38 6.36
CA ALA A 51 1.64 13.56 5.81
C ALA A 51 0.12 13.52 6.06
N PHE A 52 -0.49 12.37 5.84
CA PHE A 52 -1.93 12.17 6.10
C PHE A 52 -2.31 12.39 7.56
N ALA A 53 -1.53 11.84 8.50
CA ALA A 53 -1.77 11.97 9.92
C ALA A 53 -1.68 13.43 10.38
N LEU A 54 -0.67 14.17 9.92
CA LEU A 54 -0.50 15.59 10.25
C LEU A 54 -1.66 16.44 9.73
N VAL A 55 -2.05 16.25 8.48
CA VAL A 55 -3.19 16.94 7.85
C VAL A 55 -4.50 16.62 8.59
N THR A 56 -4.69 15.36 8.96
CA THR A 56 -5.88 14.91 9.70
C THR A 56 -5.93 15.50 11.10
N ILE A 57 -4.81 15.51 11.83
CA ILE A 57 -4.72 16.14 13.15
C ILE A 57 -5.04 17.63 13.03
N LEU A 58 -4.45 18.33 12.06
CA LEU A 58 -4.71 19.75 11.83
C LEU A 58 -6.19 20.02 11.54
N PHE A 59 -6.83 19.17 10.73
CA PHE A 59 -8.26 19.26 10.45
C PHE A 59 -9.10 19.12 11.74
N PHE A 60 -8.82 18.13 12.58
CA PHE A 60 -9.53 17.93 13.84
C PHE A 60 -9.28 19.03 14.89
N ILE A 61 -8.15 19.74 14.82
CA ILE A 61 -7.90 20.91 15.68
C ILE A 61 -8.79 22.09 15.28
N ILE A 62 -9.05 22.27 13.98
CA ILE A 62 -9.82 23.41 13.45
C ILE A 62 -11.33 23.14 13.48
N LEU A 63 -11.74 21.88 13.27
CA LEU A 63 -13.14 21.44 13.16
C LEU A 63 -14.07 21.96 14.29
N PRO A 64 -13.69 21.97 15.60
CA PRO A 64 -14.55 22.48 16.65
C PRO A 64 -14.91 23.96 16.49
N GLN A 65 -14.01 24.77 15.90
CA GLN A 65 -14.25 26.20 15.67
C GLN A 65 -15.30 26.41 14.57
N ALA A 66 -15.33 25.54 13.57
CA ALA A 66 -16.35 25.53 12.52
C ALA A 66 -17.72 25.12 13.08
N LEU A 67 -17.75 24.18 14.02
CA LEU A 67 -18.98 23.63 14.61
C LEU A 67 -19.56 24.48 15.74
N ALA A 68 -18.75 25.31 16.40
CA ALA A 68 -19.16 26.11 17.57
C ALA A 68 -20.12 27.28 17.23
N GLY A 69 -20.42 27.53 15.96
CA GLY A 69 -21.40 28.53 15.52
C GLY A 69 -21.04 29.99 15.79
N GLY A 70 -19.82 30.26 16.28
CA GLY A 70 -19.27 31.61 16.45
C GLY A 70 -18.79 32.22 15.13
N GLU A 71 -18.10 33.37 15.22
CA GLU A 71 -17.48 34.01 14.05
C GLU A 71 -16.37 33.13 13.46
N TYR A 72 -16.76 32.30 12.49
CA TYR A 72 -15.84 31.46 11.75
C TYR A 72 -15.27 32.25 10.57
N SER A 73 -14.01 32.66 10.68
CA SER A 73 -13.38 33.51 9.66
C SER A 73 -13.29 32.79 8.30
N PHE A 74 -13.51 33.53 7.22
CA PHE A 74 -13.40 33.01 5.85
C PHE A 74 -12.07 32.28 5.56
N PRO A 75 -10.89 32.75 6.03
CA PRO A 75 -9.64 32.01 5.86
C PRO A 75 -9.62 30.63 6.54
N LEU A 76 -10.21 30.51 7.73
CA LEU A 76 -10.30 29.21 8.43
C LEU A 76 -11.21 28.25 7.67
N MET A 77 -12.35 28.74 7.18
CA MET A 77 -13.27 27.95 6.35
C MET A 77 -12.64 27.45 5.07
N LEU A 78 -11.86 28.30 4.40
CA LEU A 78 -11.11 27.91 3.21
C LEU A 78 -10.06 26.84 3.55
N LEU A 79 -9.32 27.02 4.64
CA LEU A 79 -8.31 26.04 5.09
C LEU A 79 -8.96 24.69 5.41
N GLU A 80 -10.06 24.66 6.15
CA GLU A 80 -10.79 23.44 6.48
C GLU A 80 -11.28 22.71 5.21
N GLY A 81 -11.83 23.44 4.25
CA GLY A 81 -12.23 22.90 2.95
C GLY A 81 -11.04 22.30 2.17
N LEU A 82 -9.90 22.98 2.15
CA LEU A 82 -8.68 22.48 1.52
C LEU A 82 -8.15 21.21 2.20
N LEU A 83 -8.22 21.15 3.53
CA LEU A 83 -7.83 19.96 4.30
C LEU A 83 -8.76 18.78 3.97
N LEU A 84 -10.08 18.99 3.85
CA LEU A 84 -11.01 17.95 3.42
C LEU A 84 -10.70 17.43 2.01
N ILE A 85 -10.47 18.35 1.06
CA ILE A 85 -10.08 18.01 -0.31
C ILE A 85 -8.79 17.18 -0.33
N LEU A 86 -7.90 17.37 0.65
CA LEU A 86 -6.67 16.59 0.75
C LEU A 86 -6.88 15.23 1.44
N ILE A 87 -7.65 15.18 2.53
CA ILE A 87 -7.90 13.98 3.35
C ILE A 87 -8.67 12.93 2.56
N ILE A 88 -9.76 13.32 1.89
CA ILE A 88 -10.66 12.40 1.19
C ILE A 88 -9.89 11.50 0.18
N PRO A 89 -9.17 12.05 -0.83
CA PRO A 89 -8.43 11.24 -1.78
C PRO A 89 -7.30 10.45 -1.11
N TYR A 90 -6.70 10.98 -0.04
CA TYR A 90 -5.67 10.27 0.70
C TYR A 90 -6.20 9.00 1.37
N VAL A 91 -7.39 9.04 1.97
CA VAL A 91 -8.04 7.84 2.56
C VAL A 91 -8.24 6.76 1.49
N PHE A 92 -8.76 7.14 0.33
CA PHE A 92 -8.96 6.19 -0.77
C PHE A 92 -7.64 5.64 -1.32
N TYR A 93 -6.64 6.50 -1.50
CA TYR A 93 -5.30 6.09 -1.92
C TYR A 93 -4.70 5.09 -0.93
N TYR A 94 -4.79 5.39 0.37
CA TYR A 94 -4.29 4.52 1.43
C TYR A 94 -5.01 3.17 1.46
N ALA A 95 -6.34 3.16 1.36
CA ALA A 95 -7.11 1.92 1.32
C ALA A 95 -6.78 1.06 0.07
N TRP A 96 -6.64 1.70 -1.10
CA TRP A 96 -6.22 1.02 -2.33
C TRP A 96 -4.81 0.44 -2.20
N TYR A 97 -3.90 1.18 -1.57
CA TYR A 97 -2.53 0.79 -1.36
C TYR A 97 -2.41 -0.40 -0.39
N GLU A 98 -3.13 -0.36 0.74
CA GLU A 98 -3.17 -1.45 1.70
C GLU A 98 -3.73 -2.74 1.08
N ASN A 99 -4.75 -2.62 0.23
CA ASN A 99 -5.28 -3.74 -0.54
C ASN A 99 -4.24 -4.35 -1.49
N ARG A 100 -3.34 -3.55 -2.06
CA ARG A 100 -2.24 -4.05 -2.89
C ARG A 100 -1.18 -4.75 -2.07
N LEU A 101 -0.78 -4.17 -0.95
CA LEU A 101 0.20 -4.77 -0.06
C LEU A 101 -0.27 -6.15 0.41
N ARG A 102 -1.54 -6.27 0.83
CA ARG A 102 -2.15 -7.56 1.20
C ARG A 102 -2.10 -8.61 0.09
N LYS A 103 -2.31 -8.20 -1.18
CA LYS A 103 -2.16 -9.12 -2.32
C LYS A 103 -0.73 -9.60 -2.48
N ILE A 104 0.25 -8.69 -2.40
CA ILE A 104 1.68 -9.04 -2.50
C ILE A 104 2.11 -9.96 -1.35
N GLU A 105 1.65 -9.71 -0.13
CA GLU A 105 1.90 -10.58 1.02
C GLU A 105 1.24 -11.96 0.85
N SER A 106 0.04 -12.04 0.28
CA SER A 106 -0.57 -13.35 -0.02
C SER A 106 0.27 -14.17 -1.01
N PHE A 107 0.91 -13.51 -1.98
CA PHE A 107 1.80 -14.18 -2.93
C PHE A 107 3.08 -14.69 -2.30
N TYR A 108 3.60 -13.98 -1.30
CA TYR A 108 4.77 -14.41 -0.53
C TYR A 108 4.55 -15.80 0.10
N PHE A 109 3.38 -16.03 0.72
CA PHE A 109 3.04 -17.33 1.31
C PHE A 109 3.02 -18.47 0.29
N ILE A 110 2.51 -18.21 -0.91
CA ILE A 110 2.45 -19.23 -1.98
C ILE A 110 3.88 -19.61 -2.44
N ILE A 111 4.79 -18.64 -2.53
CA ILE A 111 6.20 -18.92 -2.89
C ILE A 111 6.88 -19.74 -1.80
N LEU A 112 6.65 -19.38 -0.53
CA LEU A 112 7.18 -20.12 0.61
C LEU A 112 6.68 -21.57 0.65
N GLU A 113 5.39 -21.78 0.40
CA GLU A 113 4.80 -23.12 0.36
C GLU A 113 5.41 -23.98 -0.76
N ALA A 114 5.56 -23.40 -1.96
CA ALA A 114 6.20 -24.08 -3.09
C ALA A 114 7.67 -24.42 -2.81
N LEU A 115 8.41 -23.51 -2.16
CA LEU A 115 9.80 -23.74 -1.75
C LEU A 115 9.89 -24.86 -0.72
N ASN A 116 8.99 -24.86 0.28
CA ASN A 116 8.96 -25.85 1.35
C ASN A 116 8.65 -27.25 0.79
N LYS A 117 7.65 -27.35 -0.09
CA LYS A 117 7.30 -28.59 -0.81
C LYS A 117 8.49 -29.16 -1.59
N LYS A 118 9.28 -28.31 -2.26
CA LYS A 118 10.50 -28.74 -2.96
C LYS A 118 11.66 -29.10 -2.02
N SER A 119 11.69 -28.57 -0.80
CA SER A 119 12.68 -28.99 0.20
C SER A 119 12.33 -30.32 0.88
N MET A 120 11.03 -30.63 1.03
CA MET A 120 10.55 -31.90 1.61
C MET A 120 10.45 -33.03 0.58
N GLY A 121 10.29 -32.71 -0.72
CA GLY A 121 10.29 -33.69 -1.81
C GLY A 121 11.69 -34.14 -2.25
N LYS A 122 12.64 -34.22 -1.31
CA LYS A 122 13.89 -34.97 -1.45
C LYS A 122 13.68 -36.37 -0.89
#